data_AF-A0A9P0L2N5-F1
#
_entry.id   AF-A0A9P0L2N5-F1
#
_cell.length_a   1.000
_cell.length_b   1.000
_cell.length_c   1.000
_cell.angle_alpha   90.00
_cell.angle_beta   90.00
_cell.angle_gamma   90.00
#
_symmetry.space_group_name_H-M   'P 1'
#
loop_
_entity.id
_entity.type
_entity.pdbx_description
1 polymer ?
#
loop_
_entity_poly.entity_id
_entity_poly.type
_entity_poly.pdbx_seq_one_letter_code
_entity_poly.pdbx_strand_id
1 'polypeptide(L)'
;MCLLCNKVLGNDAMKPSKLQDHLRRCHPDKTEKDLKYFQTLKDKFQKRPTLDRMFASTSQKNDDGLRASYNISLLIAKSGKPHTIGEKLILPAVEEVLKTVLHKLASDIIKRIPLSNNTVERRIDEMSSDIESFLCNYLQTTHFSIQLYESTSPDNAALLLAYVHSIMNQEIYEELLFARTLITDAKDFESRFEDILTMVIPPWIINPYGDIEETNVIIQEELTELGTNEELKVQFKNGYQQFWLQNSIPVTYPVL
;
A
#
# COMPACT_ATOMS: atom_id res chain seq x y z
N MET A 1 4.54 -17.65 52.00
CA MET A 1 5.16 -16.41 52.50
C MET A 1 4.30 -15.88 53.63
N CYS A 2 4.90 -15.44 54.74
CA CYS A 2 4.18 -14.76 55.82
C CYS A 2 3.93 -13.30 55.44
N LEU A 3 2.68 -12.83 55.48
CA LEU A 3 2.31 -11.46 55.08
C LEU A 3 2.63 -10.40 56.14
N LEU A 4 3.06 -10.79 57.35
CA LEU A 4 3.44 -9.89 58.44
C LEU A 4 4.93 -9.55 58.43
N CYS A 5 5.80 -10.53 58.11
CA CYS A 5 7.27 -10.35 58.04
C CYS A 5 7.87 -10.55 56.64
N ASN A 6 7.06 -10.84 55.62
CA ASN A 6 7.50 -11.18 54.25
C ASN A 6 8.47 -12.37 54.16
N LYS A 7 8.62 -13.17 55.23
CA LYS A 7 9.50 -14.35 55.22
C LYS A 7 8.88 -15.46 54.38
N VAL A 8 9.66 -16.01 53.46
CA VAL A 8 9.31 -17.24 52.75
C VAL A 8 9.47 -18.40 53.73
N LEU A 9 8.39 -19.12 53.98
CA LEU A 9 8.39 -20.32 54.80
C LEU A 9 8.53 -21.52 53.87
N GLY A 10 9.35 -22.51 54.24
CA GLY A 10 9.44 -23.75 53.48
C GLY A 10 8.13 -24.55 53.54
N ASN A 11 7.94 -25.49 52.61
CA ASN A 11 6.72 -26.30 52.50
C ASN A 11 6.39 -27.03 53.81
N ASP A 12 7.40 -27.57 54.50
CA ASP A 12 7.24 -28.23 55.79
C ASP A 12 6.77 -27.32 56.92
N ALA A 13 6.92 -26.00 56.77
CA ALA A 13 6.50 -24.99 57.73
C ALA A 13 5.07 -24.48 57.48
N MET A 14 4.40 -24.93 56.40
CA MET A 14 3.01 -24.59 56.09
C MET A 14 1.98 -25.43 56.85
N LYS A 15 2.41 -26.40 57.66
CA LYS A 15 1.51 -27.18 58.52
C LYS A 15 0.84 -26.25 59.56
N PRO A 16 -0.45 -26.43 59.88
CA PRO A 16 -1.20 -25.52 60.77
C PRO A 16 -0.52 -25.27 62.12
N SER A 17 0.00 -26.33 62.76
CA SER A 17 0.71 -26.23 64.04
C SER A 17 1.96 -25.35 63.96
N LYS A 18 2.75 -25.48 62.88
CA LYS A 18 3.98 -24.70 62.67
C LYS A 18 3.69 -23.25 62.27
N LEU A 19 2.60 -23.00 61.54
CA LEU A 19 2.14 -21.63 61.26
C LEU A 19 1.66 -20.93 62.53
N GLN A 20 0.96 -21.66 63.41
CA GLN A 20 0.53 -21.15 64.71
C GLN A 20 1.73 -20.85 65.62
N ASP A 21 2.74 -21.72 65.64
CA ASP A 21 4.00 -21.47 66.36
C ASP A 21 4.77 -20.28 65.79
N HIS A 22 4.83 -20.14 64.47
CA HIS A 22 5.43 -18.98 63.82
C HIS A 22 4.71 -17.68 64.18
N LEU A 23 3.37 -17.68 64.19
CA LEU A 23 2.57 -16.52 64.60
C LEU A 23 2.86 -16.16 66.06
N ARG A 24 2.90 -17.13 66.97
CA ARG A 24 3.17 -16.89 68.40
C ARG A 24 4.58 -16.40 68.68
N ARG A 25 5.59 -16.97 68.02
CA ARG A 25 7.01 -16.62 68.26
C ARG A 25 7.46 -15.35 67.55
N CYS A 26 7.03 -15.14 66.31
CA CYS A 26 7.49 -14.00 65.50
C CYS A 26 6.54 -12.81 65.53
N HIS A 27 5.26 -13.01 65.88
CA HIS A 27 4.22 -11.99 65.85
C HIS A 27 3.28 -12.09 67.07
N PRO A 28 3.83 -12.06 68.31
CA PRO A 28 3.04 -12.26 69.53
C PRO A 28 1.90 -11.23 69.65
N ASP A 29 2.11 -10.01 69.19
CA ASP A 29 1.15 -8.89 69.16
C ASP A 29 -0.01 -9.08 68.17
N LYS A 30 0.09 -10.07 67.27
CA LYS A 30 -0.93 -10.40 66.26
C LYS A 30 -1.65 -11.71 66.52
N THR A 31 -1.35 -12.41 67.61
CA THR A 31 -1.93 -13.73 67.93
C THR A 31 -3.43 -13.68 68.24
N GLU A 32 -3.91 -12.58 68.81
CA GLU A 32 -5.33 -12.38 69.15
C GLU A 32 -6.14 -11.70 68.05
N LYS A 33 -5.56 -11.48 66.86
CA LYS A 33 -6.28 -10.86 65.75
C LYS A 33 -7.27 -11.84 65.13
N ASP A 34 -8.40 -11.31 64.71
CA ASP A 34 -9.48 -12.08 64.10
C ASP A 34 -9.20 -12.42 62.62
N LEU A 35 -10.01 -13.32 62.07
CA LEU A 35 -9.90 -13.71 60.67
C LEU A 35 -10.00 -12.51 59.72
N LYS A 36 -10.85 -11.53 60.06
CA LYS A 36 -11.09 -10.32 59.25
C LYS A 36 -9.82 -9.48 59.09
N TYR A 37 -9.02 -9.35 60.15
CA TYR A 37 -7.71 -8.71 60.08
C TYR A 37 -6.79 -9.38 59.05
N PHE A 38 -6.65 -10.71 59.10
CA PHE A 38 -5.79 -11.45 58.17
C PHE A 38 -6.31 -11.45 56.73
N GLN A 39 -7.63 -11.44 56.55
CA GLN A 39 -8.27 -11.34 55.24
C GLN A 39 -8.04 -9.97 54.62
N THR A 40 -8.14 -8.90 55.42
CA THR A 40 -7.80 -7.54 55.00
C THR A 40 -6.31 -7.43 54.64
N LEU A 41 -5.42 -8.09 55.37
CA LEU A 41 -3.99 -8.12 55.09
C LEU A 41 -3.68 -8.83 53.75
N LYS A 42 -4.35 -9.95 53.49
CA LYS A 42 -4.30 -10.67 52.20
C LYS A 42 -4.79 -9.78 51.06
N ASP A 43 -5.92 -9.11 51.23
CA ASP A 43 -6.48 -8.22 50.20
C ASP A 43 -5.55 -7.06 49.89
N LYS A 44 -4.95 -6.44 50.92
CA LYS A 44 -3.93 -5.39 50.75
C LYS A 44 -2.70 -5.91 50.00
N PHE A 45 -2.26 -7.13 50.29
CA PHE A 45 -1.13 -7.74 49.59
C PHE A 45 -1.45 -8.04 48.12
N GLN A 46 -2.63 -8.59 47.81
CA GLN A 46 -3.08 -8.86 46.44
C GLN A 46 -3.34 -7.57 45.64
N LYS A 47 -3.82 -6.52 46.31
CA LYS A 47 -4.03 -5.20 45.70
C LYS A 47 -2.76 -4.36 45.60
N ARG A 48 -1.65 -4.79 46.22
CA ARG A 48 -0.36 -4.08 46.14
C ARG A 48 0.08 -3.96 44.68
N PRO A 49 0.55 -2.78 44.23
CA PRO A 49 1.16 -2.64 42.92
C PRO A 49 2.38 -3.57 42.82
N THR A 50 2.35 -4.54 41.91
CA THR A 50 3.52 -5.34 41.52
C THR A 50 4.10 -4.78 40.23
N LEU A 51 5.40 -5.01 39.99
CA LEU A 51 6.07 -4.56 38.76
C LEU A 51 5.30 -5.02 37.52
N ASP A 52 4.90 -6.30 37.46
CA ASP A 52 4.11 -6.85 36.34
C ASP A 52 2.79 -6.10 36.09
N ARG A 53 2.09 -5.68 37.16
CA ARG A 53 0.80 -4.96 37.05
C ARG A 53 0.97 -3.49 36.67
N MET A 54 2.13 -2.89 36.98
CA MET A 54 2.50 -1.54 36.51
C MET A 54 2.82 -1.54 35.02
N PHE A 55 3.47 -2.59 34.51
CA PHE A 55 3.74 -2.74 33.07
C PHE A 55 2.48 -3.09 32.28
N ALA A 56 1.59 -3.94 32.81
CA ALA A 56 0.34 -4.32 32.12
C ALA A 56 -0.59 -3.12 31.85
N SER A 57 -0.74 -2.19 32.79
CA SER A 57 -1.58 -0.99 32.65
C SER A 57 -0.98 0.09 31.73
N THR A 58 0.34 0.11 31.59
CA THR A 58 1.07 0.95 30.62
C THR A 58 0.99 0.34 29.21
N SER A 59 0.98 -1.00 29.11
CA SER A 59 0.93 -1.75 27.86
C SER A 59 -0.40 -1.57 27.11
N GLN A 60 -1.56 -1.69 27.79
CA GLN A 60 -2.88 -1.47 27.16
C GLN A 60 -3.07 -0.06 26.60
N LYS A 61 -2.51 0.96 27.26
CA LYS A 61 -2.55 2.34 26.77
C LYS A 61 -1.58 2.54 25.60
N ASN A 62 -0.39 1.95 25.61
CA ASN A 62 0.51 2.07 24.46
C ASN A 62 -0.03 1.37 23.20
N ASP A 63 -0.86 0.33 23.34
CA ASP A 63 -1.43 -0.41 22.22
C ASP A 63 -2.38 0.44 21.35
N ASP A 64 -3.30 1.19 21.95
CA ASP A 64 -4.27 2.01 21.19
C ASP A 64 -3.60 3.08 20.32
N GLY A 65 -2.55 3.73 20.85
CA GLY A 65 -1.84 4.78 20.12
C GLY A 65 -1.00 4.20 18.98
N LEU A 66 -0.34 3.07 19.23
CA LEU A 66 0.37 2.32 18.19
C LEU A 66 -0.60 1.82 17.11
N ARG A 67 -1.73 1.23 17.49
CA ARG A 67 -2.77 0.80 16.55
C ARG A 67 -3.32 1.95 15.72
N ALA A 68 -3.64 3.08 16.35
CA ALA A 68 -4.07 4.28 15.64
C ALA A 68 -3.04 4.72 14.61
N SER A 69 -1.76 4.61 14.96
CA SER A 69 -0.69 5.05 14.08
C SER A 69 -0.44 4.11 12.88
N TYR A 70 -0.66 2.79 13.00
CA TYR A 70 -0.75 1.89 11.82
C TYR A 70 -1.95 2.25 10.95
N ASN A 71 -3.14 2.42 11.56
CA ASN A 71 -4.35 2.76 10.82
C ASN A 71 -4.20 4.08 10.05
N ILE A 72 -3.61 5.10 10.66
CA ILE A 72 -3.34 6.38 9.98
C ILE A 72 -2.30 6.21 8.88
N SER A 73 -1.23 5.43 9.10
CA SER A 73 -0.23 5.15 8.06
C SER A 73 -0.85 4.45 6.86
N LEU A 74 -1.78 3.51 7.09
CA LEU A 74 -2.56 2.86 6.03
C LEU A 74 -3.43 3.85 5.25
N LEU A 75 -4.05 4.82 5.93
CA LEU A 75 -4.82 5.88 5.26
C LEU A 75 -3.92 6.80 4.42
N ILE A 76 -2.72 7.13 4.91
CA ILE A 76 -1.73 7.91 4.16
C ILE A 76 -1.34 7.16 2.87
N ALA A 77 -1.02 5.88 2.98
CA ALA A 77 -0.69 5.03 1.82
C ALA A 77 -1.84 4.95 0.81
N LYS A 78 -3.06 4.62 1.27
CA LYS A 78 -4.26 4.52 0.41
C LYS A 78 -4.62 5.81 -0.32
N SER A 79 -4.26 6.97 0.24
CA SER A 79 -4.52 8.27 -0.35
C SER A 79 -3.35 8.81 -1.19
N GLY A 80 -2.26 8.05 -1.34
CA GLY A 80 -1.08 8.45 -2.10
C GLY A 80 -0.42 9.72 -1.57
N LYS A 81 -0.50 9.97 -0.26
CA LYS A 81 0.06 11.19 0.36
C LYS A 81 1.49 10.95 0.85
N PRO A 82 2.34 12.00 0.86
CA PRO A 82 3.71 11.86 1.34
C PRO A 82 3.73 11.55 2.85
N HIS A 83 4.68 10.74 3.29
CA HIS A 83 4.79 10.31 4.69
C HIS A 83 4.87 11.49 5.68
N THR A 84 5.49 12.59 5.26
CA THR A 84 5.58 13.84 6.05
C THR A 84 4.23 14.44 6.44
N ILE A 85 3.12 14.05 5.81
CA ILE A 85 1.78 14.56 6.17
C ILE A 85 1.38 14.19 7.61
N GLY A 86 1.91 13.08 8.13
CA GLY A 86 1.68 12.62 9.50
C GLY A 86 2.08 13.68 10.53
N GLU A 87 3.34 14.14 10.46
CA GLU A 87 3.88 15.16 11.36
C GLU A 87 3.49 16.60 10.99
N LYS A 88 3.37 16.90 9.68
CA LYS A 88 3.11 18.29 9.22
C LYS A 88 1.66 18.72 9.36
N LEU A 89 0.70 17.81 9.31
CA LEU A 89 -0.73 18.16 9.27
C LEU A 89 -1.57 17.31 10.23
N ILE A 90 -1.41 15.98 10.22
CA ILE A 90 -2.29 15.10 10.99
C ILE A 90 -2.11 15.29 12.50
N LEU A 91 -0.86 15.29 13.00
CA LEU A 91 -0.60 15.54 14.41
C LEU A 91 -1.09 16.93 14.88
N PRO A 92 -0.80 18.04 14.18
CA PRO A 92 -1.38 19.35 14.50
C PRO A 92 -2.92 19.39 14.47
N ALA A 93 -3.56 18.72 13.51
CA ALA A 93 -5.02 18.66 13.43
C ALA A 93 -5.62 17.90 14.63
N VAL A 94 -5.01 16.76 15.01
CA VAL A 94 -5.40 16.01 16.20
C VAL A 94 -5.19 16.86 17.46
N GLU A 95 -4.08 17.60 17.55
CA GLU A 95 -3.82 18.53 18.64
C GLU A 95 -4.93 19.57 18.81
N GLU A 96 -5.31 20.22 17.72
CA GLU A 96 -6.33 21.27 17.74
C GLU A 96 -7.70 20.72 18.17
N VAL A 97 -8.09 19.53 17.69
CA VAL A 97 -9.33 18.87 18.11
C VAL A 97 -9.30 18.51 19.61
N LEU A 98 -8.21 17.94 20.11
CA LEU A 98 -8.06 17.59 21.53
C LEU A 98 -8.17 18.84 22.42
N LYS A 99 -7.57 19.94 21.98
CA LYS A 99 -7.54 21.22 22.71
C LYS A 99 -8.89 21.94 22.68
N THR A 100 -9.52 22.05 21.52
CA THR A 100 -10.73 22.87 21.32
C THR A 100 -12.04 22.14 21.60
N VAL A 101 -12.17 20.89 21.15
CA VAL A 101 -13.41 20.12 21.26
C VAL A 101 -13.45 19.34 22.57
N LEU A 102 -12.32 18.74 22.96
CA LEU A 102 -12.27 17.86 24.12
C LEU A 102 -11.70 18.55 25.37
N HIS A 103 -11.16 19.76 25.23
CA HIS A 103 -10.52 20.53 26.31
C HIS A 103 -9.48 19.71 27.10
N LYS A 104 -8.71 18.87 26.39
CA LYS A 104 -7.64 18.03 26.97
C LYS A 104 -6.26 18.49 26.53
N LEU A 105 -5.28 18.31 27.43
CA LEU A 105 -3.88 18.45 27.07
C LEU A 105 -3.49 17.36 26.06
N ALA A 106 -3.04 17.79 24.88
CA ALA A 106 -2.78 16.90 23.77
C ALA A 106 -1.42 16.19 23.86
N SER A 107 -0.47 16.73 24.64
CA SER A 107 0.92 16.28 24.72
C SER A 107 1.08 14.78 24.98
N ASP A 108 0.25 14.22 25.86
CA ASP A 108 0.37 12.82 26.28
C ASP A 108 -0.29 11.86 25.29
N ILE A 109 -1.26 12.34 24.51
CA ILE A 109 -1.95 11.55 23.48
C ILE A 109 -1.14 11.56 22.19
N ILE A 110 -0.65 12.72 21.76
CA ILE A 110 0.16 12.89 20.54
C ILE A 110 1.42 12.03 20.60
N LYS A 111 2.13 12.04 21.74
CA LYS A 111 3.34 11.22 21.94
C LYS A 111 3.09 9.71 21.79
N ARG A 112 1.85 9.26 21.99
CA ARG A 112 1.47 7.84 21.86
C ARG A 112 1.12 7.44 20.43
N ILE A 113 1.00 8.39 19.50
CA ILE A 113 0.66 8.14 18.08
C ILE A 113 1.87 8.57 17.25
N PRO A 114 2.91 7.74 17.11
CA PRO A 114 4.12 8.17 16.42
C PRO A 114 3.84 8.23 14.92
N LEU A 115 3.92 9.42 14.32
CA LEU A 115 3.61 9.70 12.91
C LEU A 115 4.69 10.55 12.23
N SER A 116 5.94 10.45 12.70
CA SER A 116 7.06 11.06 11.99
C SER A 116 7.23 10.45 10.60
N ASN A 117 7.87 11.17 9.68
CA ASN A 117 8.14 10.70 8.33
C ASN A 117 8.64 9.25 8.29
N ASN A 118 9.70 8.96 9.04
CA ASN A 118 10.35 7.65 9.07
C ASN A 118 9.47 6.59 9.76
N THR A 119 8.60 7.00 10.68
CA THR A 119 7.70 6.05 11.33
C THR A 119 6.59 5.62 10.38
N VAL A 120 6.00 6.59 9.66
CA VAL A 120 4.96 6.30 8.66
C VAL A 120 5.52 5.39 7.57
N GLU A 121 6.70 5.70 7.05
CA GLU A 121 7.45 4.84 6.10
C GLU A 121 7.60 3.42 6.64
N ARG A 122 8.24 3.26 7.80
CA ARG A 122 8.49 1.95 8.40
C ARG A 122 7.21 1.13 8.60
N ARG A 123 6.10 1.77 8.98
CA ARG A 123 4.83 1.05 9.15
C ARG A 123 4.21 0.63 7.84
N ILE A 124 4.32 1.45 6.81
CA ILE A 124 3.87 1.10 5.47
C ILE A 124 4.69 -0.10 4.97
N ASP A 125 6.01 -0.08 5.17
CA ASP A 125 6.89 -1.19 4.81
C ASP A 125 6.56 -2.48 5.58
N GLU A 126 6.33 -2.39 6.89
CA GLU A 126 5.93 -3.54 7.71
C GLU A 126 4.60 -4.14 7.25
N MET A 127 3.58 -3.30 7.00
CA MET A 127 2.29 -3.76 6.48
C MET A 127 2.43 -4.35 5.07
N SER A 128 3.26 -3.74 4.22
CA SER A 128 3.54 -4.23 2.87
C SER A 128 4.22 -5.60 2.89
N SER A 129 5.21 -5.77 3.77
CA SER A 129 5.94 -7.04 3.91
C SER A 129 5.06 -8.17 4.43
N ASP A 130 4.10 -7.87 5.32
CA ASP A 130 3.12 -8.84 5.81
C ASP A 130 2.19 -9.30 4.68
N ILE A 131 1.66 -8.35 3.88
CA ILE A 131 0.84 -8.64 2.70
C ILE A 131 1.61 -9.44 1.66
N GLU A 132 2.86 -9.05 1.35
CA GLU A 132 3.74 -9.76 0.42
C GLU A 132 4.00 -11.20 0.87
N SER A 133 4.29 -11.38 2.16
CA SER A 133 4.53 -12.71 2.75
C SER A 133 3.28 -13.58 2.64
N PHE A 134 2.11 -13.03 2.95
CA PHE A 134 0.82 -13.72 2.79
C PHE A 134 0.61 -14.15 1.33
N LEU A 135 0.77 -13.22 0.40
CA LEU A 135 0.57 -13.48 -1.03
C LEU A 135 1.54 -14.55 -1.53
N CYS A 136 2.84 -14.46 -1.20
CA CYS A 136 3.83 -15.45 -1.58
C CYS A 136 3.46 -16.86 -1.09
N ASN A 137 3.08 -16.99 0.18
CA ASN A 137 2.68 -18.28 0.76
C ASN A 137 1.42 -18.84 0.09
N TYR A 138 0.45 -17.98 -0.23
CA TYR A 138 -0.77 -18.37 -0.89
C TYR A 138 -0.52 -18.84 -2.34
N LEU A 139 0.29 -18.12 -3.11
CA LEU A 139 0.61 -18.44 -4.49
C LEU A 139 1.42 -19.75 -4.63
N GLN A 140 2.23 -20.12 -3.63
CA GLN A 140 2.97 -21.40 -3.64
C GLN A 140 2.07 -22.64 -3.66
N THR A 141 0.82 -22.52 -3.22
CA THR A 141 -0.10 -23.65 -3.05
C THR A 141 -1.33 -23.57 -3.96
N THR A 142 -1.40 -22.55 -4.81
CA THR A 142 -2.60 -22.23 -5.58
C THR A 142 -2.29 -22.09 -7.07
N HIS A 143 -3.26 -22.42 -7.92
CA HIS A 143 -3.16 -22.12 -9.35
C HIS A 143 -3.49 -20.63 -9.58
N PHE A 144 -2.65 -19.95 -10.33
CA PHE A 144 -2.81 -18.54 -10.66
C PHE A 144 -2.38 -18.28 -12.10
N SER A 145 -2.81 -17.15 -12.66
CA SER A 145 -2.24 -16.58 -13.88
C SER A 145 -1.60 -15.23 -13.58
N ILE A 146 -0.64 -14.82 -14.41
CA ILE A 146 -0.03 -13.50 -14.34
C ILE A 146 -0.44 -12.73 -15.58
N GLN A 147 -0.86 -11.49 -15.40
CA GLN A 147 -1.09 -10.55 -16.48
C GLN A 147 -0.06 -9.43 -16.44
N LEU A 148 0.56 -9.17 -17.58
CA LEU A 148 1.55 -8.11 -17.75
C LEU A 148 0.95 -6.95 -18.54
N TYR A 149 1.20 -5.73 -18.09
CA TYR A 149 0.79 -4.50 -18.76
C TYR A 149 1.96 -3.54 -18.88
N GLU A 150 2.10 -2.91 -20.03
CA GLU A 150 2.95 -1.74 -20.23
C GLU A 150 2.11 -0.48 -20.02
N SER A 151 2.54 0.40 -19.14
CA SER A 151 1.92 1.70 -18.85
C SER A 151 2.98 2.80 -18.97
N THR A 152 2.54 4.05 -19.09
CA THR A 152 3.45 5.20 -19.16
C THR A 152 3.22 6.08 -17.94
N SER A 153 4.28 6.37 -17.19
CA SER A 153 4.22 7.30 -16.06
C SER A 153 4.14 8.76 -16.55
N PRO A 154 3.76 9.72 -15.68
CA PRO A 154 3.67 11.13 -16.07
C PRO A 154 4.98 11.77 -16.56
N ASP A 155 6.12 11.17 -16.24
CA ASP A 155 7.48 11.53 -16.70
C ASP A 155 7.91 10.77 -17.97
N ASN A 156 6.96 10.16 -18.70
CA ASN A 156 7.18 9.37 -19.92
C ASN A 156 8.06 8.12 -19.73
N ALA A 157 8.25 7.64 -18.50
CA ALA A 157 8.91 6.36 -18.28
C ALA A 157 7.94 5.21 -18.57
N ALA A 158 8.42 4.19 -19.28
CA ALA A 158 7.66 2.96 -19.47
C ALA A 158 7.66 2.16 -18.15
N LEU A 159 6.49 1.70 -17.71
CA LEU A 159 6.28 0.90 -16.52
C LEU A 159 5.73 -0.46 -16.92
N LEU A 160 6.40 -1.53 -16.50
CA LEU A 160 5.85 -2.88 -16.53
C LEU A 160 5.11 -3.14 -15.23
N LEU A 161 3.81 -3.37 -15.33
CA LEU A 161 2.94 -3.79 -14.24
C LEU A 161 2.66 -5.29 -14.38
N ALA A 162 2.81 -6.03 -13.29
CA ALA A 162 2.45 -7.43 -13.23
C ALA A 162 1.34 -7.63 -12.20
N TYR A 163 0.21 -8.17 -12.64
CA TYR A 163 -0.92 -8.55 -11.79
C TYR A 163 -1.00 -10.05 -11.68
N VAL A 164 -1.38 -10.55 -10.52
CA VAL A 164 -1.67 -11.97 -10.31
C VAL A 164 -3.17 -12.17 -10.18
N HIS A 165 -3.70 -13.17 -10.87
CA HIS A 165 -5.10 -13.60 -10.78
C HIS A 165 -5.18 -15.00 -10.21
N SER A 166 -6.00 -15.19 -9.19
CA SER A 166 -6.27 -16.51 -8.61
C SER A 166 -7.76 -16.64 -8.25
N ILE A 167 -8.17 -17.86 -7.87
CA ILE A 167 -9.49 -18.09 -7.28
C ILE A 167 -9.32 -18.19 -5.77
N MET A 168 -9.89 -17.25 -5.02
CA MET A 168 -9.91 -17.26 -3.56
C MET A 168 -11.36 -17.19 -3.09
N ASN A 169 -11.79 -18.12 -2.24
CA ASN A 169 -13.18 -18.16 -1.72
C ASN A 169 -14.26 -18.14 -2.81
N GLN A 170 -14.02 -18.82 -3.93
CA GLN A 170 -14.92 -18.86 -5.11
C GLN A 170 -15.06 -17.52 -5.86
N GLU A 171 -14.25 -16.52 -5.54
CA GLU A 171 -14.18 -15.25 -6.25
C GLU A 171 -12.82 -15.11 -6.95
N ILE A 172 -12.81 -14.33 -8.03
CA ILE A 172 -11.56 -13.95 -8.71
C ILE A 172 -10.86 -12.93 -7.80
N TYR A 173 -9.65 -13.28 -7.40
CA TYR A 173 -8.77 -12.41 -6.64
C TYR A 173 -7.69 -11.86 -7.57
N GLU A 174 -7.54 -10.55 -7.59
CA GLU A 174 -6.54 -9.81 -8.36
C GLU A 174 -5.68 -8.99 -7.40
N GLU A 175 -4.36 -9.06 -7.55
CA GLU A 175 -3.42 -8.26 -6.76
C GLU A 175 -2.24 -7.80 -7.63
N LEU A 176 -1.73 -6.59 -7.38
CA LEU A 176 -0.51 -6.10 -8.03
C LEU A 176 0.70 -6.82 -7.43
N LEU A 177 1.44 -7.55 -8.26
CA LEU A 177 2.64 -8.26 -7.85
C LEU A 177 3.86 -7.32 -7.83
N PHE A 178 4.07 -6.57 -8.90
CA PHE A 178 5.10 -5.53 -8.96
C PHE A 178 4.80 -4.47 -10.03
N ALA A 179 5.41 -3.31 -9.84
CA ALA A 179 5.57 -2.27 -10.85
C ALA A 179 7.07 -1.98 -11.01
N ARG A 180 7.60 -2.06 -12.23
CA ARG A 180 9.00 -1.77 -12.52
C ARG A 180 9.13 -0.81 -13.67
N THR A 181 10.02 0.16 -13.54
CA THR A 181 10.44 0.98 -14.69
C THR A 181 11.16 0.08 -15.68
N LEU A 182 10.66 0.08 -16.92
CA LEU A 182 11.37 -0.48 -18.04
C LEU A 182 12.47 0.50 -18.40
N ILE A 183 13.69 -0.01 -18.46
CA ILE A 183 14.81 0.74 -19.03
C ILE A 183 14.64 0.63 -20.54
N THR A 184 13.85 1.53 -21.12
CA THR A 184 13.85 1.76 -22.55
C THR A 184 15.07 2.62 -22.86
N ASP A 185 16.15 2.00 -23.33
CA ASP A 185 17.16 2.79 -24.01
C ASP A 185 16.61 3.23 -25.38
N ALA A 186 17.10 4.35 -25.92
CA ALA A 186 16.64 4.83 -27.22
C ALA A 186 16.81 3.79 -28.33
N LYS A 187 17.75 2.85 -28.15
CA LYS A 187 18.04 1.76 -29.10
C LYS A 187 16.94 0.70 -29.12
N ASP A 188 16.34 0.35 -27.97
CA ASP A 188 15.22 -0.57 -27.89
C ASP A 188 13.98 0.01 -28.59
N PHE A 189 13.74 1.32 -28.43
CA PHE A 189 12.66 2.00 -29.17
C PHE A 189 12.94 2.03 -30.67
N GLU A 190 14.16 2.40 -31.08
CA GLU A 190 14.58 2.38 -32.48
C GLU A 190 14.48 0.98 -33.10
N SER A 191 14.80 -0.07 -32.34
CA SER A 191 14.71 -1.47 -32.80
C SER A 191 13.28 -1.99 -32.86
N ARG A 192 12.43 -1.70 -31.87
CA ARG A 192 11.02 -2.14 -31.82
C ARG A 192 10.17 -1.52 -32.93
N PHE A 193 10.53 -0.31 -33.36
CA PHE A 193 9.82 0.46 -34.38
C PHE A 193 10.68 0.72 -35.63
N GLU A 194 11.72 -0.09 -35.85
CA GLU A 194 12.63 0.05 -36.99
C GLU A 194 11.86 -0.01 -38.31
N ASP A 195 10.84 -0.87 -38.40
CA ASP A 195 9.94 -1.00 -39.53
C ASP A 195 9.17 0.29 -39.84
N ILE A 196 8.70 1.01 -38.81
CA ILE A 196 8.01 2.30 -38.96
C ILE A 196 9.01 3.41 -39.29
N LEU A 197 10.17 3.43 -38.62
CA LEU A 197 11.19 4.47 -38.79
C LEU A 197 11.88 4.38 -40.16
N THR A 198 12.01 3.17 -40.71
CA THR A 198 12.56 2.91 -42.04
C THR A 198 11.49 2.86 -43.13
N MET A 199 10.22 3.07 -42.77
CA MET A 199 9.12 3.04 -43.73
C MET A 199 9.29 4.16 -44.77
N VAL A 200 9.56 3.76 -46.02
CA VAL A 200 9.54 4.68 -47.16
C VAL A 200 8.09 4.88 -47.56
N ILE A 201 7.54 6.06 -47.27
CA ILE A 201 6.22 6.45 -47.75
C ILE A 201 6.32 6.72 -49.25
N PRO A 202 5.61 5.97 -50.12
CA PRO A 202 5.63 6.21 -51.54
C PRO A 202 5.22 7.66 -51.87
N PRO A 203 5.88 8.34 -52.83
CA PRO A 203 5.59 9.73 -53.15
C PRO A 203 4.11 10.00 -53.48
N TRP A 204 3.42 9.04 -54.10
CA TRP A 204 2.01 9.14 -54.46
C TRP A 204 1.06 9.16 -53.25
N ILE A 205 1.47 8.66 -52.07
CA ILE A 205 0.67 8.78 -50.84
C ILE A 205 0.72 10.22 -50.33
N ILE A 206 1.88 10.87 -50.43
CA ILE A 206 2.08 12.26 -49.99
C ILE A 206 1.44 13.22 -50.99
N ASN A 207 1.55 12.92 -52.29
CA ASN A 207 0.95 13.69 -53.36
C ASN A 207 0.43 12.76 -54.46
N PRO A 208 -0.86 12.33 -54.41
CA PRO A 208 -1.43 11.43 -55.41
C PRO A 208 -1.62 12.08 -56.79
N TYR A 209 -1.43 13.41 -56.88
CA TYR A 209 -1.54 14.19 -58.11
C TYR A 209 -0.17 14.52 -58.71
N GLY A 210 0.91 13.95 -58.17
CA GLY A 210 2.26 14.10 -58.67
C GLY A 210 2.52 13.27 -59.92
N ASP A 211 3.79 13.18 -60.30
CA ASP A 211 4.23 12.29 -61.36
C ASP A 211 4.06 10.82 -60.92
N ILE A 212 3.36 10.03 -61.74
CA ILE A 212 3.02 8.64 -61.46
C ILE A 212 3.82 7.65 -62.33
N GLU A 213 4.72 8.13 -63.19
CA GLU A 213 5.51 7.28 -64.11
C GLU A 213 6.35 6.21 -63.37
N GLU A 214 6.83 6.53 -62.15
CA GLU A 214 7.65 5.61 -61.33
C GLU A 214 6.83 4.74 -60.36
N THR A 215 5.50 4.86 -60.36
CA THR A 215 4.62 4.08 -59.47
C THR A 215 4.30 2.70 -60.03
N ASN A 216 3.82 1.80 -59.17
CA ASN A 216 3.42 0.45 -59.59
C ASN A 216 2.27 0.54 -60.61
N VAL A 217 2.38 -0.19 -61.72
CA VAL A 217 1.37 -0.24 -62.79
C VAL A 217 -0.03 -0.56 -62.26
N ILE A 218 -0.12 -1.32 -61.18
CA ILE A 218 -1.38 -1.70 -60.53
C ILE A 218 -2.17 -0.47 -59.99
N ILE A 219 -1.48 0.59 -59.55
CA ILE A 219 -2.12 1.78 -58.96
C ILE A 219 -2.23 2.97 -59.93
N GLN A 220 -1.54 2.92 -61.07
CA GLN A 220 -1.51 4.05 -62.02
C GLN A 220 -2.88 4.39 -62.60
N GLU A 221 -3.74 3.39 -62.84
CA GLU A 221 -5.10 3.59 -63.34
C GLU A 221 -5.93 4.40 -62.34
N GLU A 222 -5.99 3.94 -61.08
CA GLU A 222 -6.75 4.63 -60.03
C GLU A 222 -6.17 6.00 -59.67
N LEU A 223 -4.84 6.16 -59.67
CA LEU A 223 -4.22 7.48 -59.50
C LEU A 223 -4.57 8.44 -60.65
N THR A 224 -4.66 7.93 -61.88
CA THR A 224 -5.07 8.73 -63.03
C THR A 224 -6.54 9.14 -62.91
N GLU A 225 -7.42 8.22 -62.55
CA GLU A 225 -8.84 8.51 -62.32
C GLU A 225 -9.03 9.51 -61.17
N LEU A 226 -8.35 9.30 -60.05
CA LEU A 226 -8.32 10.24 -58.94
C LEU A 226 -7.83 11.63 -59.38
N GLY A 227 -6.82 11.66 -60.25
CA GLY A 227 -6.29 12.87 -60.88
C GLY A 227 -7.26 13.63 -61.77
N THR A 228 -8.37 13.02 -62.19
CA THR A 228 -9.46 13.71 -62.91
C THR A 228 -10.56 14.25 -61.99
N ASN A 229 -10.55 13.88 -60.71
CA ASN A 229 -11.58 14.27 -59.75
C ASN A 229 -11.27 15.63 -59.11
N GLU A 230 -11.87 16.69 -59.67
CA GLU A 230 -11.68 18.07 -59.19
C GLU A 230 -12.22 18.32 -57.77
N GLU A 231 -13.24 17.58 -57.34
CA GLU A 231 -13.79 17.71 -55.98
C GLU A 231 -12.79 17.19 -54.94
N LEU A 232 -12.21 16.01 -55.20
CA LEU A 232 -11.20 15.42 -54.33
C LEU A 232 -9.91 16.24 -54.30
N LYS A 233 -9.51 16.88 -55.41
CA LYS A 233 -8.39 17.83 -55.43
C LYS A 233 -8.61 19.03 -54.51
N VAL A 234 -9.83 19.54 -54.43
CA VAL A 234 -10.17 20.64 -53.52
C VAL A 234 -10.06 20.17 -52.08
N GLN A 235 -10.56 18.98 -51.77
CA GLN A 235 -10.50 18.41 -50.42
C GLN A 235 -9.07 18.08 -49.96
N PHE A 236 -8.20 17.67 -50.89
CA PHE A 236 -6.79 17.42 -50.62
C PHE A 236 -6.03 18.64 -50.06
N LYS A 237 -6.51 19.86 -50.34
CA LYS A 237 -5.93 21.10 -49.76
C LYS A 237 -5.97 21.15 -48.23
N ASN A 238 -6.79 20.32 -47.59
CA ASN A 238 -6.86 20.18 -46.13
C ASN A 238 -5.76 19.26 -45.55
N GLY A 239 -4.88 18.72 -46.39
CA GLY A 239 -3.77 17.86 -46.00
C GLY A 239 -4.00 16.39 -46.37
N TYR A 240 -2.93 15.70 -46.76
CA TYR A 240 -2.98 14.33 -47.25
C TYR A 240 -3.49 13.34 -46.18
N GLN A 241 -3.23 13.55 -44.88
CA GLN A 241 -3.74 12.66 -43.84
C GLN A 241 -5.27 12.68 -43.77
N GLN A 242 -5.87 13.86 -43.76
CA GLN A 242 -7.33 14.00 -43.72
C GLN A 242 -7.98 13.52 -45.01
N PHE A 243 -7.27 13.64 -46.13
CA PHE A 243 -7.71 13.14 -47.42
C PHE A 243 -7.86 11.60 -47.42
N TRP A 244 -6.84 10.85 -46.99
CA TRP A 244 -6.89 9.38 -46.98
C TRP A 244 -7.82 8.79 -45.91
N LEU A 245 -8.14 9.55 -44.85
CA LEU A 245 -9.09 9.13 -43.81
C LEU A 245 -10.56 9.20 -44.24
N GLN A 246 -10.85 9.69 -45.44
CA GLN A 246 -12.22 9.74 -45.95
C GLN A 246 -12.72 8.35 -46.34
N ASN A 247 -13.89 7.96 -45.81
CA ASN A 247 -14.49 6.64 -46.06
C ASN A 247 -14.78 6.34 -47.54
N SER A 248 -14.92 7.38 -48.39
CA SER A 248 -15.19 7.22 -49.82
C SER A 248 -13.96 6.76 -50.61
N ILE A 249 -12.75 7.11 -50.16
CA ILE A 249 -11.52 6.86 -50.90
C ILE A 249 -11.24 5.35 -51.06
N PRO A 250 -11.16 4.53 -50.00
CA PRO A 250 -10.89 3.09 -50.15
C PRO A 250 -12.05 2.32 -50.81
N VAL A 251 -13.24 2.93 -50.91
CA VAL A 251 -14.40 2.33 -51.60
C VAL A 251 -14.37 2.62 -53.11
N THR A 252 -13.92 3.82 -53.48
CA THR A 252 -13.90 4.29 -54.87
C THR A 252 -12.61 3.88 -55.58
N TYR A 253 -11.51 3.83 -54.84
CA TYR A 253 -10.17 3.48 -55.31
C TYR A 253 -9.61 2.35 -54.44
N PRO A 254 -10.15 1.12 -54.58
CA PRO A 254 -9.80 0.00 -53.70
C PRO A 254 -8.37 -0.52 -53.86
N VAL A 255 -7.64 -0.07 -54.88
CA VAL A 255 -6.26 -0.48 -55.15
C VAL A 255 -5.24 0.55 -54.60
N LEU A 256 -5.68 1.75 -54.22
CA LEU A 256 -4.91 2.77 -53.48
C LEU A 256 -4.92 2.55 -51.96
#